data_AF-A0A0W0UGL4-F1
#
_entry.id   AF-A0A0W0UGL4-F1
#
_cell.length_a   1.000
_cell.length_b   1.000
_cell.length_c   1.000
_cell.angle_alpha   90.00
_cell.angle_beta   90.00
_cell.angle_gamma   90.00
#
_symmetry.space_group_name_H-M   'P 1'
#
loop_
_entity.id
_entity.type
_entity.pdbx_description
1 polymer ?
#
loop_
_entity_poly.entity_id
_entity_poly.type
_entity_poly.pdbx_seq_one_letter_code
_entity_poly.pdbx_strand_id
1 'polypeptide(L)'
;MFKEFRESLSDFLKIQGVNVLARDEFLGAAEYQKEKFIHLMLEQCNFDLIVKFACTTSDFYNACRSPVFNEHWMKLWSTYGILITKDPSKALYYQRCSNKFDLFLGIYFYYRALRVKDTFNKNTSTLEKDYLLKAMDYGSIHACQQYSVYLFNDYQNHPPPKETADSFQHLLACIKKLIPDYGSYAYIMLAETYVRFGMFQFSLGHEMLTDKAFSAANLAAIKAQESYLENDPAIFNASFGQGLAASNSLHLDDLEEIRNYISTITAKGYKDLPSEESNNSNNNKF
;
A
#
# COMPACT_ATOMS: atom_id res chain seq x y z
N MET A 1 4.15 -19.32 25.18
CA MET A 1 4.16 -18.43 26.36
C MET A 1 5.32 -17.46 26.18
N PHE A 2 5.09 -16.29 25.56
CA PHE A 2 6.14 -15.29 25.37
C PHE A 2 6.33 -14.56 26.70
N LYS A 3 7.52 -14.66 27.28
CA LYS A 3 7.92 -13.82 28.42
C LYS A 3 7.78 -12.36 27.98
N GLU A 4 7.04 -11.57 28.75
CA GLU A 4 7.07 -10.10 28.62
C GLU A 4 8.53 -9.66 28.66
N PHE A 5 9.03 -9.20 27.51
CA PHE A 5 10.36 -8.62 27.43
C PHE A 5 10.25 -7.21 28.03
N ARG A 6 10.56 -7.08 29.32
CA ARG A 6 10.66 -5.78 29.99
C ARG A 6 12.10 -5.29 29.85
N GLU A 7 12.39 -4.56 28.78
CA GLU A 7 13.65 -3.80 28.70
C GLU A 7 13.66 -2.74 29.80
N SER A 8 14.75 -2.67 30.57
CA SER A 8 14.93 -1.53 31.48
C SER A 8 15.18 -0.26 30.64
N LEU A 9 14.82 0.92 31.17
CA LEU A 9 15.15 2.19 30.51
C LEU A 9 16.66 2.31 30.23
N SER A 10 17.50 1.71 31.07
CA SER A 10 18.95 1.67 30.85
C SER A 10 19.32 0.81 29.63
N ASP A 11 18.67 -0.34 29.44
CA ASP A 11 18.93 -1.21 28.29
C ASP A 11 18.41 -0.59 27.01
N PHE A 12 17.24 0.07 27.05
CA PHE A 12 16.74 0.87 25.94
C PHE A 12 17.74 1.98 25.55
N LEU A 13 18.24 2.75 26.53
CA LEU A 13 19.23 3.81 26.26
C LEU A 13 20.56 3.27 25.75
N LYS A 14 21.01 2.11 26.22
CA LYS A 14 22.20 1.43 25.67
C LYS A 14 21.98 1.01 24.22
N ILE A 15 20.83 0.42 23.90
CA ILE A 15 20.46 0.05 22.53
C ILE A 15 20.40 1.30 21.64
N GLN A 16 19.83 2.41 22.13
CA GLN A 16 19.86 3.68 21.40
C GLN A 16 21.28 4.23 21.24
N GLY A 17 22.12 4.15 22.27
CA GLY A 17 23.53 4.56 22.21
C GLY A 17 24.33 3.76 21.18
N VAL A 18 24.18 2.43 21.15
CA VAL A 18 24.80 1.56 20.16
C VAL A 18 24.31 1.90 18.75
N ASN A 19 23.02 2.17 18.57
CA ASN A 19 22.48 2.60 17.28
C ASN A 19 23.07 3.95 16.82
N VAL A 20 23.30 4.89 17.73
CA VAL A 20 23.93 6.18 17.42
C VAL A 20 25.38 5.98 17.00
N LEU A 21 26.14 5.19 17.77
CA LEU A 21 27.54 4.88 17.44
C LEU A 21 27.67 4.18 16.09
N ALA A 22 26.82 3.18 15.82
CA ALA A 22 26.81 2.46 14.55
C ALA A 22 26.44 3.37 13.36
N ARG A 23 25.53 4.33 13.57
CA ARG A 23 25.21 5.35 12.56
C ARG A 23 26.40 6.28 12.31
N ASP A 24 27.03 6.78 13.37
CA ASP A 24 28.13 7.73 13.27
C ASP A 24 29.37 7.06 12.67
N GLU A 25 29.61 5.79 12.98
CA GLU A 25 30.62 4.95 12.33
C GLU A 25 30.35 4.83 10.83
N PHE A 26 29.11 4.52 10.42
CA PHE A 26 28.73 4.47 9.01
C PHE A 26 28.94 5.82 8.30
N LEU A 27 28.57 6.93 8.93
CA LEU A 27 28.71 8.28 8.35
C LEU A 27 30.18 8.71 8.23
N GLY A 28 31.04 8.31 9.16
CA GLY A 28 32.48 8.59 9.12
C GLY A 28 33.27 7.64 8.22
N ALA A 29 32.66 6.56 7.74
CA ALA A 29 33.32 5.53 6.96
C ALA A 29 33.59 5.97 5.51
N ALA A 30 34.68 5.45 4.93
CA ALA A 30 34.92 5.56 3.50
C ALA A 30 33.87 4.79 2.69
N GLU A 31 33.63 5.15 1.44
CA GLU A 31 32.53 4.57 0.65
C GLU A 31 32.59 3.03 0.53
N TYR A 32 33.79 2.47 0.32
CA TYR A 32 33.99 1.01 0.28
C TYR A 32 33.71 0.31 1.63
N GLN A 33 33.76 1.03 2.74
CA GLN A 33 33.47 0.50 4.07
C GLN A 33 31.97 0.55 4.38
N LYS A 34 31.25 1.53 3.83
CA LYS A 34 29.78 1.62 3.94
C LYS A 34 29.09 0.39 3.35
N GLU A 35 29.58 -0.10 2.21
CA GLU A 35 29.03 -1.31 1.61
C GLU A 35 29.27 -2.55 2.50
N LYS A 36 30.47 -2.69 3.05
CA LYS A 36 30.80 -3.77 4.01
C LYS A 36 29.93 -3.72 5.26
N PHE A 37 29.65 -2.52 5.75
CA PHE A 37 28.77 -2.32 6.90
C PHE A 37 27.35 -2.83 6.61
N ILE A 38 26.79 -2.50 5.44
CA ILE A 38 25.46 -2.97 5.03
C ILE A 38 25.46 -4.50 4.85
N HIS A 39 26.50 -5.08 4.24
CA HIS A 39 26.65 -6.54 4.14
C HIS A 39 26.64 -7.21 5.51
N LEU A 40 27.39 -6.70 6.48
CA LEU A 40 27.41 -7.23 7.84
C LEU A 40 26.02 -7.19 8.49
N MET A 41 25.29 -6.08 8.32
CA MET A 41 23.92 -5.98 8.84
C MET A 41 22.95 -6.98 8.19
N LEU A 42 23.11 -7.22 6.88
CA LEU A 42 22.34 -8.21 6.13
C LEU A 42 22.62 -9.63 6.60
N GLU A 43 23.90 -9.98 6.79
CA GLU A 43 24.34 -11.29 7.30
C GLU A 43 23.81 -11.56 8.72
N GLN A 44 23.77 -10.52 9.55
CA GLN A 44 23.22 -10.58 10.91
C GLN A 44 21.69 -10.51 10.96
N CYS A 45 21.01 -10.40 9.82
CA CYS A 45 19.56 -10.26 9.71
C CYS A 45 18.99 -9.05 10.50
N ASN A 46 19.77 -7.97 10.64
CA ASN A 46 19.39 -6.78 11.41
C ASN A 46 18.46 -5.84 10.62
N PHE A 47 17.37 -6.37 10.06
CA PHE A 47 16.49 -5.64 9.13
C PHE A 47 15.84 -4.42 9.75
N ASP A 48 15.39 -4.50 11.02
CA ASP A 48 14.81 -3.36 11.74
C ASP A 48 15.81 -2.19 11.85
N LEU A 49 17.10 -2.49 12.05
CA LEU A 49 18.13 -1.47 12.14
C LEU A 49 18.47 -0.87 10.76
N ILE A 50 18.52 -1.71 9.71
CA ILE A 50 18.67 -1.26 8.32
C ILE A 50 17.54 -0.28 7.97
N VAL A 51 16.29 -0.67 8.24
CA VAL A 51 15.10 0.18 7.97
C VAL A 51 15.16 1.46 8.78
N LYS A 52 15.51 1.37 10.07
CA LYS A 52 15.66 2.54 10.94
C LYS A 52 16.68 3.53 10.38
N PHE A 53 17.88 3.08 10.04
CA PHE A 53 18.93 3.94 9.48
C PHE A 53 18.53 4.51 8.13
N ALA A 54 17.95 3.71 7.24
CA ALA A 54 17.45 4.18 5.95
C ALA A 54 16.37 5.26 6.10
N CYS A 55 15.53 5.19 7.13
CA CYS A 55 14.51 6.21 7.40
C CYS A 55 15.07 7.49 8.04
N THR A 56 16.20 7.43 8.74
CA THR A 56 16.76 8.58 9.47
C THR A 56 18.01 9.19 8.84
N THR A 57 18.60 8.52 7.85
CA THR A 57 19.92 8.88 7.31
C THR A 57 19.94 8.70 5.80
N SER A 58 19.89 9.82 5.07
CA SER A 58 19.86 9.86 3.60
C SER A 58 21.06 9.13 2.96
N ASP A 59 22.25 9.30 3.52
CA ASP A 59 23.46 8.64 3.00
C ASP A 59 23.38 7.12 3.12
N PHE A 60 22.81 6.61 4.22
CA PHE A 60 22.58 5.18 4.41
C PHE A 60 21.55 4.66 3.43
N TYR A 61 20.43 5.38 3.28
CA TYR A 61 19.41 5.06 2.29
C TYR A 61 20.00 4.97 0.88
N ASN A 62 20.82 5.95 0.48
CA ASN A 62 21.45 5.97 -0.84
C ASN A 62 22.46 4.82 -1.02
N ALA A 63 23.23 4.49 0.01
CA ALA A 63 24.14 3.34 -0.02
C ALA A 63 23.38 2.01 -0.19
N CYS A 64 22.25 1.82 0.50
CA CYS A 64 21.40 0.63 0.31
C CYS A 64 20.82 0.51 -1.10
N ARG A 65 20.74 1.60 -1.87
CA ARG A 65 20.29 1.57 -3.28
C ARG A 65 21.39 1.15 -4.26
N SER A 66 22.61 0.91 -3.79
CA SER A 66 23.69 0.39 -4.63
C SER A 66 23.26 -0.93 -5.28
N PRO A 67 23.46 -1.10 -6.61
CA PRO A 67 23.05 -2.32 -7.32
C PRO A 67 23.62 -3.63 -6.75
N VAL A 68 24.75 -3.55 -6.03
CA VAL A 68 25.40 -4.69 -5.36
C VAL A 68 24.47 -5.38 -4.34
N PHE A 69 23.47 -4.66 -3.82
CA PHE A 69 22.51 -5.20 -2.86
C PHE A 69 21.19 -5.66 -3.48
N ASN A 70 20.97 -5.48 -4.79
CA ASN A 70 19.70 -5.77 -5.44
C ASN A 70 19.22 -7.20 -5.22
N GLU A 71 20.12 -8.19 -5.33
CA GLU A 71 19.78 -9.60 -5.10
C GLU A 71 19.34 -9.85 -3.65
N HIS A 72 19.99 -9.21 -2.67
CA HIS A 72 19.63 -9.31 -1.26
C HIS A 72 18.24 -8.74 -1.01
N TRP A 73 17.95 -7.55 -1.54
CA TRP A 73 16.62 -6.93 -1.39
C TRP A 73 15.51 -7.75 -2.05
N MET A 74 15.77 -8.28 -3.24
CA MET A 74 14.82 -9.16 -3.93
C MET A 74 14.55 -10.46 -3.16
N LYS A 75 15.60 -11.07 -2.59
CA LYS A 75 15.45 -12.28 -1.76
C LYS A 75 14.63 -12.00 -0.51
N LEU A 76 14.89 -10.88 0.17
CA LEU A 76 14.11 -10.47 1.34
C LEU A 76 12.66 -10.21 0.96
N TRP A 77 12.43 -9.42 -0.08
CA TRP A 77 11.08 -9.14 -0.56
C TRP A 77 10.29 -10.42 -0.89
N SER A 78 10.92 -11.38 -1.58
CA SER A 78 10.33 -12.69 -1.87
C SER A 78 9.99 -13.47 -0.59
N THR A 79 10.89 -13.43 0.41
CA THR A 79 10.71 -14.06 1.72
C THR A 79 9.52 -13.44 2.48
N TYR A 80 9.29 -12.14 2.38
CA TYR A 80 8.14 -11.50 3.00
C TYR A 80 6.80 -11.99 2.45
N GLY A 81 6.72 -12.40 1.18
CA GLY A 81 5.52 -13.06 0.64
C GLY A 81 5.16 -14.33 1.42
N ILE A 82 6.16 -15.15 1.76
CA ILE A 82 5.99 -16.35 2.58
C ILE A 82 5.55 -15.96 4.00
N LEU A 83 6.19 -14.96 4.61
CA LEU A 83 5.88 -14.54 5.98
C LEU A 83 4.45 -14.00 6.12
N ILE A 84 4.00 -13.22 5.14
CA ILE A 84 2.67 -12.60 5.13
C ILE A 84 1.59 -13.67 4.95
N THR A 85 1.77 -14.56 3.97
CA THR A 85 0.77 -15.58 3.62
C THR A 85 0.83 -16.81 4.51
N LYS A 86 1.94 -17.00 5.22
CA LYS A 86 2.28 -18.23 5.97
C LYS A 86 2.32 -19.47 5.08
N ASP A 87 2.64 -19.29 3.80
CA ASP A 87 2.68 -20.34 2.78
C ASP A 87 3.98 -20.25 1.95
N PRO A 88 4.85 -21.29 1.99
CA PRO A 88 6.08 -21.31 1.19
C PRO A 88 5.87 -21.21 -0.33
N SER A 89 4.72 -21.64 -0.84
CA SER A 89 4.37 -21.56 -2.27
C SER A 89 4.10 -20.12 -2.74
N LYS A 90 3.98 -19.18 -1.80
CA LYS A 90 3.69 -17.77 -2.05
C LYS A 90 4.93 -16.88 -1.93
N ALA A 91 6.11 -17.48 -2.12
CA ALA A 91 7.32 -16.71 -2.40
C ALA A 91 7.08 -15.82 -3.63
N LEU A 92 7.41 -14.53 -3.52
CA LEU A 92 7.14 -13.60 -4.61
C LEU A 92 8.19 -13.73 -5.72
N TYR A 93 7.76 -13.58 -6.98
CA TYR A 93 8.59 -13.67 -8.18
C TYR A 93 9.30 -12.36 -8.48
N TYR A 94 10.38 -12.37 -9.27
CA TYR A 94 11.07 -11.13 -9.65
C TYR A 94 10.10 -10.01 -10.10
N GLN A 95 10.14 -8.89 -9.39
CA GLN A 95 9.31 -7.72 -9.65
C GLN A 95 10.09 -6.68 -10.44
N ARG A 96 9.52 -6.24 -11.57
CA ARG A 96 10.02 -5.07 -12.29
C ARG A 96 9.74 -3.85 -11.42
N CYS A 97 10.80 -3.14 -11.06
CA CYS A 97 10.75 -1.88 -10.32
C CYS A 97 12.10 -1.17 -10.46
N SER A 98 12.07 0.14 -10.37
CA SER A 98 13.24 1.02 -10.52
C SER A 98 14.19 0.95 -9.31
N ASN A 99 13.68 0.58 -8.13
CA ASN A 99 14.45 0.51 -6.90
C ASN A 99 14.07 -0.74 -6.07
N LYS A 100 14.99 -1.70 -5.95
CA LYS A 100 14.76 -2.94 -5.20
C LYS A 100 14.72 -2.71 -3.69
N PHE A 101 15.43 -1.70 -3.21
CA PHE A 101 15.40 -1.36 -1.79
C PHE A 101 14.04 -0.79 -1.38
N ASP A 102 13.44 0.09 -2.18
CA ASP A 102 12.10 0.62 -1.91
C ASP A 102 11.05 -0.50 -1.93
N LEU A 103 11.18 -1.44 -2.86
CA LEU A 103 10.33 -2.63 -2.91
C LEU A 103 10.41 -3.44 -1.59
N PHE A 104 11.61 -3.61 -1.04
CA PHE A 104 11.81 -4.23 0.26
C PHE A 104 11.19 -3.39 1.40
N LEU A 105 11.43 -2.08 1.45
CA LEU A 105 10.87 -1.19 2.47
C LEU A 105 9.34 -1.20 2.44
N GLY A 106 8.74 -1.15 1.26
CA GLY A 106 7.30 -1.19 1.06
C GLY A 106 6.68 -2.45 1.64
N ILE A 107 7.25 -3.64 1.35
CA ILE A 107 6.69 -4.89 1.89
C ILE A 107 7.01 -5.07 3.38
N TYR A 108 8.15 -4.57 3.85
CA TYR A 108 8.51 -4.56 5.27
C TYR A 108 7.47 -3.78 6.09
N PHE A 109 7.17 -2.54 5.70
CA PHE A 109 6.21 -1.71 6.42
C PHE A 109 4.79 -2.26 6.32
N TYR A 110 4.41 -2.83 5.17
CA TYR A 110 3.14 -3.53 5.04
C TYR A 110 3.03 -4.72 6.01
N TYR A 111 4.07 -5.55 6.12
CA TYR A 111 4.11 -6.63 7.09
C TYR A 111 4.00 -6.12 8.54
N ARG A 112 4.65 -5.00 8.86
CA ARG A 112 4.50 -4.35 10.19
C ARG A 112 3.06 -3.91 10.44
N ALA A 113 2.36 -3.37 9.45
CA ALA A 113 0.94 -3.02 9.56
C ALA A 113 0.09 -4.25 9.90
N LEU A 114 0.29 -5.38 9.19
CA LEU A 114 -0.42 -6.63 9.46
C LEU A 114 -0.14 -7.16 10.88
N ARG A 115 1.10 -7.08 11.35
CA ARG A 115 1.48 -7.49 12.71
C ARG A 115 0.79 -6.64 13.79
N VAL A 116 0.65 -5.34 13.55
CA VAL A 116 -0.10 -4.43 14.44
C VAL A 116 -1.57 -4.82 14.46
N LYS A 117 -2.18 -5.05 13.29
CA LYS A 117 -3.57 -5.50 13.17
C LYS A 117 -3.84 -6.77 13.98
N ASP A 118 -3.01 -7.79 13.80
CA ASP A 118 -3.09 -9.08 14.51
C ASP A 118 -2.94 -8.93 16.04
N THR A 119 -2.18 -7.93 16.49
CA THR A 119 -1.91 -7.73 17.92
C THR A 119 -3.05 -7.00 18.62
N PHE A 120 -3.65 -6.01 17.98
CA PHE A 120 -4.64 -5.14 18.63
C PHE A 120 -6.09 -5.58 18.45
N ASN A 121 -6.40 -6.54 17.57
CA ASN A 121 -7.74 -7.13 17.37
C ASN A 121 -8.90 -6.11 17.28
N LYS A 122 -8.61 -4.87 16.89
CA LYS A 122 -9.57 -3.77 16.76
C LYS A 122 -9.66 -3.36 15.30
N ASN A 123 -10.81 -2.83 14.91
CA ASN A 123 -10.99 -2.09 13.66
C ASN A 123 -9.89 -1.04 13.58
N THR A 124 -8.98 -1.23 12.63
CA THR A 124 -7.88 -0.38 12.18
C THR A 124 -7.32 0.61 13.22
N SER A 125 -6.17 0.26 13.83
CA SER A 125 -5.47 1.20 14.72
C SER A 125 -4.78 2.34 13.95
N THR A 126 -4.61 3.52 14.56
CA THR A 126 -3.82 4.63 13.98
C THR A 126 -2.42 4.18 13.56
N LEU A 127 -1.76 3.37 14.41
CA LEU A 127 -0.43 2.85 14.14
C LEU A 127 -0.39 1.93 12.90
N GLU A 128 -1.46 1.17 12.66
CA GLU A 128 -1.57 0.38 11.43
C GLU A 128 -1.68 1.29 10.21
N LYS A 129 -2.52 2.33 10.25
CA LYS A 129 -2.64 3.33 9.18
C LYS A 129 -1.29 4.01 8.91
N ASP A 130 -0.54 4.38 9.95
CA ASP A 130 0.78 4.99 9.82
C ASP A 130 1.76 4.08 9.07
N TYR A 131 1.78 2.78 9.39
CA TYR A 131 2.60 1.82 8.68
C TYR A 131 2.16 1.59 7.23
N LEU A 132 0.85 1.59 6.95
CA LEU A 132 0.34 1.49 5.58
C LEU A 132 0.73 2.71 4.75
N LEU A 133 0.57 3.92 5.27
CA LEU A 133 0.99 5.15 4.59
C LEU A 133 2.50 5.14 4.32
N LYS A 134 3.30 4.72 5.31
CA LYS A 134 4.74 4.57 5.13
C LYS A 134 5.10 3.53 4.07
N ALA A 135 4.37 2.42 4.00
CA ALA A 135 4.55 1.41 2.96
C ALA A 135 4.17 1.94 1.56
N MET A 136 3.12 2.77 1.47
CA MET A 136 2.70 3.43 0.24
C MET A 136 3.75 4.44 -0.27
N ASP A 137 4.43 5.15 0.62
CA ASP A 137 5.54 6.06 0.26
C ASP A 137 6.67 5.33 -0.48
N TYR A 138 6.90 4.07 -0.15
CA TYR A 138 7.86 3.18 -0.81
C TYR A 138 7.24 2.34 -1.94
N GLY A 139 6.01 2.64 -2.36
CA GLY A 139 5.38 2.01 -3.52
C GLY A 139 4.85 0.60 -3.26
N SER A 140 4.39 0.30 -2.05
CA SER A 140 3.72 -0.98 -1.77
C SER A 140 2.31 -1.03 -2.39
N ILE A 141 2.10 -1.93 -3.36
CA ILE A 141 0.79 -2.21 -3.94
C ILE A 141 -0.17 -2.81 -2.91
N HIS A 142 0.34 -3.69 -2.04
CA HIS A 142 -0.43 -4.33 -0.97
C HIS A 142 -0.93 -3.32 0.05
N ALA A 143 -0.10 -2.32 0.37
CA ALA A 143 -0.51 -1.24 1.26
C ALA A 143 -1.58 -0.36 0.61
N CYS A 144 -1.46 -0.03 -0.68
CA CYS A 144 -2.50 0.70 -1.41
C CYS A 144 -3.83 -0.06 -1.40
N GLN A 145 -3.79 -1.37 -1.60
CA GLN A 145 -4.98 -2.24 -1.57
C GLN A 145 -5.62 -2.30 -0.18
N GLN A 146 -4.83 -2.48 0.88
CA GLN A 146 -5.38 -2.50 2.23
C GLN A 146 -5.91 -1.12 2.67
N TYR A 147 -5.21 -0.05 2.28
CA TYR A 147 -5.64 1.31 2.57
C TYR A 147 -6.91 1.70 1.82
N SER A 148 -7.10 1.23 0.58
CA SER A 148 -8.33 1.47 -0.18
C SER A 148 -9.55 0.87 0.52
N VAL A 149 -9.44 -0.36 1.06
CA VAL A 149 -10.49 -0.98 1.86
C VAL A 149 -10.86 -0.11 3.07
N TYR A 150 -9.88 0.45 3.77
CA TYR A 150 -10.16 1.35 4.90
C TYR A 150 -10.83 2.63 4.46
N LEU A 151 -10.33 3.27 3.41
CA LEU A 151 -10.91 4.51 2.90
C LEU A 151 -12.35 4.31 2.42
N PHE A 152 -12.63 3.21 1.72
CA PHE A 152 -13.97 2.92 1.19
C PHE A 152 -14.95 2.59 2.31
N ASN A 153 -14.53 1.80 3.31
CA ASN A 153 -15.35 1.48 4.47
C ASN A 153 -15.60 2.70 5.35
N ASP A 154 -14.59 3.56 5.56
CA ASP A 154 -14.73 4.78 6.36
C ASP A 154 -15.75 5.73 5.69
N TYR A 155 -15.70 5.89 4.37
CA TYR A 155 -16.67 6.67 3.58
C TYR A 155 -18.09 6.10 3.62
N GLN A 156 -18.26 4.78 3.51
CA GLN A 156 -19.59 4.16 3.45
C GLN A 156 -20.32 4.18 4.80
N ASN A 157 -19.59 4.20 5.92
CA ASN A 157 -20.18 4.03 7.26
C ASN A 157 -20.24 5.33 8.08
N HIS A 158 -19.59 6.41 7.63
CA HIS A 158 -19.52 7.65 8.38
C HIS A 158 -19.67 8.87 7.46
N PRO A 159 -20.23 9.99 7.97
CA PRO A 159 -20.18 11.26 7.24
C PRO A 159 -18.72 11.59 6.91
N PRO A 160 -18.38 11.84 5.63
CA PRO A 160 -16.99 11.93 5.24
C PRO A 160 -16.34 13.17 5.87
N PRO A 161 -15.24 13.01 6.66
CA PRO A 161 -14.47 14.14 7.13
C PRO A 161 -13.87 14.92 5.94
N LYS A 162 -13.53 16.20 6.16
CA LYS A 162 -12.92 17.06 5.12
C LYS A 162 -11.68 16.43 4.47
N GLU A 163 -10.92 15.67 5.25
CA GLU A 163 -9.68 14.99 4.85
C GLU A 163 -9.90 13.78 3.93
N THR A 164 -11.15 13.35 3.73
CA THR A 164 -11.49 12.21 2.85
C THR A 164 -11.04 12.47 1.42
N ALA A 165 -11.20 13.70 0.93
CA ALA A 165 -10.77 14.09 -0.41
C ALA A 165 -9.24 13.94 -0.56
N ASP A 166 -8.48 14.42 0.43
CA ASP A 166 -7.01 14.33 0.42
C ASP A 166 -6.54 12.87 0.47
N SER A 167 -7.23 12.03 1.24
CA SER A 167 -6.97 10.60 1.30
C SER A 167 -7.18 9.89 -0.04
N PHE A 168 -8.26 10.23 -0.76
CA PHE A 168 -8.47 9.74 -2.12
C PHE A 168 -7.39 10.23 -3.09
N GLN A 169 -7.03 11.51 -3.05
CA GLN A 169 -5.99 12.06 -3.92
C GLN A 169 -4.63 11.41 -3.67
N HIS A 170 -4.27 11.20 -2.41
CA HIS A 170 -3.05 10.50 -2.04
C HIS A 170 -3.06 9.06 -2.58
N LEU A 171 -4.14 8.31 -2.35
CA LEU A 171 -4.27 6.93 -2.85
C LEU A 171 -4.18 6.86 -4.38
N LEU A 172 -4.89 7.73 -5.10
CA LEU A 172 -4.84 7.83 -6.56
C LEU A 172 -3.42 8.12 -7.07
N ALA A 173 -2.70 9.03 -6.41
CA ALA A 173 -1.33 9.37 -6.76
C ALA A 173 -0.38 8.18 -6.53
N CYS A 174 -0.54 7.44 -5.43
CA CYS A 174 0.26 6.25 -5.15
C CYS A 174 -0.01 5.14 -6.17
N ILE A 175 -1.27 4.78 -6.44
CA ILE A 175 -1.62 3.74 -7.41
C ILE A 175 -1.07 4.08 -8.81
N LYS A 176 -1.17 5.35 -9.25
CA LYS A 176 -0.64 5.78 -10.56
C LYS A 176 0.86 5.54 -10.71
N LYS A 177 1.64 5.77 -9.65
CA LYS A 177 3.09 5.53 -9.66
C LYS A 177 3.43 4.04 -9.82
N LEU A 178 2.51 3.15 -9.46
CA LEU A 178 2.68 1.69 -9.51
C LEU A 178 2.30 1.07 -10.85
N ILE A 179 1.63 1.81 -11.74
CA ILE A 179 1.22 1.33 -13.06
C ILE A 179 2.38 0.73 -13.87
N PRO A 180 3.58 1.37 -13.97
CA PRO A 180 4.67 0.81 -14.76
C PRO A 180 5.15 -0.57 -14.27
N ASP A 181 4.96 -0.85 -12.99
CA ASP A 181 5.46 -2.06 -12.33
C ASP A 181 4.39 -3.16 -12.23
N TYR A 182 3.11 -2.79 -12.12
CA TYR A 182 2.00 -3.72 -11.85
C TYR A 182 0.90 -3.75 -12.92
N GLY A 183 1.00 -2.91 -13.95
CA GLY A 183 0.16 -2.95 -15.15
C GLY A 183 -1.35 -3.05 -14.85
N SER A 184 -1.98 -4.08 -15.42
CA SER A 184 -3.42 -4.33 -15.33
C SER A 184 -3.96 -4.36 -13.89
N TYR A 185 -3.22 -4.94 -12.95
CA TYR A 185 -3.63 -5.01 -11.54
C TYR A 185 -3.77 -3.61 -10.92
N ALA A 186 -2.77 -2.74 -11.13
CA ALA A 186 -2.82 -1.37 -10.65
C ALA A 186 -3.89 -0.54 -11.37
N TYR A 187 -4.13 -0.80 -12.66
CA TYR A 187 -5.19 -0.12 -13.40
C TYR A 187 -6.60 -0.47 -12.88
N ILE A 188 -6.87 -1.72 -12.48
CA ILE A 188 -8.16 -2.09 -11.89
C ILE A 188 -8.35 -1.38 -10.54
N MET A 189 -7.33 -1.41 -9.67
CA MET A 189 -7.36 -0.67 -8.40
C MET A 189 -7.60 0.83 -8.63
N LEU A 190 -6.97 1.40 -9.66
CA LEU A 190 -7.15 2.81 -10.02
C LEU A 190 -8.58 3.07 -10.49
N ALA A 191 -9.13 2.20 -11.32
CA ALA A 191 -10.47 2.32 -11.86
C ALA A 191 -11.53 2.28 -10.74
N GLU A 192 -11.42 1.33 -9.82
CA GLU A 192 -12.30 1.27 -8.65
C GLU A 192 -12.14 2.52 -7.77
N THR A 193 -10.91 2.93 -7.48
CA THR A 193 -10.66 4.12 -6.65
C THR A 193 -11.29 5.37 -7.27
N TYR A 194 -11.27 5.50 -8.60
CA TYR A 194 -11.96 6.58 -9.31
C TYR A 194 -13.47 6.49 -9.22
N VAL A 195 -14.07 5.29 -9.29
CA VAL A 195 -15.50 5.10 -9.06
C VAL A 195 -15.87 5.57 -7.65
N ARG A 196 -15.13 5.12 -6.63
CA ARG A 196 -15.38 5.49 -5.23
C ARG A 196 -15.21 6.99 -5.00
N PHE A 197 -14.18 7.60 -5.60
CA PHE A 197 -13.98 9.04 -5.54
C PHE A 197 -15.10 9.82 -6.26
N GLY A 198 -15.57 9.34 -7.41
CA GLY A 198 -16.70 9.95 -8.13
C GLY A 198 -17.99 9.91 -7.32
N MET A 199 -18.30 8.78 -6.67
CA MET A 199 -19.43 8.67 -5.74
C MET A 199 -19.30 9.64 -4.56
N PHE A 200 -18.10 9.78 -3.99
CA PHE A 200 -17.83 10.75 -2.95
C PHE A 200 -18.06 12.19 -3.43
N GLN A 201 -17.55 12.58 -4.59
CA GLN A 201 -17.77 13.93 -5.15
C GLN A 201 -19.25 14.18 -5.47
N PHE A 202 -19.97 13.16 -5.94
CA PHE A 202 -21.40 13.23 -6.18
C PHE A 202 -22.18 13.53 -4.90
N SER A 203 -21.82 12.86 -3.79
CA SER A 203 -22.45 13.09 -2.48
C SER A 203 -22.22 14.51 -1.94
N LEU A 204 -21.22 15.24 -2.46
CA LEU A 204 -20.96 16.65 -2.15
C LEU A 204 -21.60 17.63 -3.15
N GLY A 205 -22.33 17.14 -4.15
CA GLY A 205 -22.91 17.97 -5.22
C GLY A 205 -21.88 18.48 -6.24
N HIS A 206 -20.68 17.90 -6.30
CA HIS A 206 -19.63 18.30 -7.24
C HIS A 206 -19.73 17.55 -8.58
N GLU A 207 -20.75 17.87 -9.39
CA GLU A 207 -21.05 17.17 -10.65
C GLU A 207 -19.87 17.10 -11.62
N MET A 208 -19.17 18.22 -11.86
CA MET A 208 -18.04 18.24 -12.79
C MET A 208 -16.89 17.32 -12.35
N LEU A 209 -16.63 17.22 -11.05
CA LEU A 209 -15.59 16.33 -10.53
C LEU A 209 -16.04 14.87 -10.58
N THR A 210 -17.33 14.62 -10.37
CA THR A 210 -17.96 13.30 -10.53
C THR A 210 -17.76 12.76 -11.94
N ASP A 211 -18.14 13.55 -12.96
CA ASP A 211 -18.03 13.13 -14.36
C ASP A 211 -16.58 12.90 -14.79
N LYS A 212 -15.64 13.73 -14.30
CA LYS A 212 -14.20 13.55 -14.54
C LYS A 212 -13.68 12.26 -13.91
N ALA A 213 -14.07 11.96 -12.67
CA ALA A 213 -13.67 10.75 -11.98
C ALA A 213 -14.21 9.50 -12.69
N PHE A 214 -15.48 9.50 -13.09
CA PHE A 214 -16.10 8.40 -13.82
C PHE A 214 -15.52 8.19 -15.23
N SER A 215 -15.19 9.27 -15.94
CA SER A 215 -14.47 9.17 -17.20
C SER A 215 -13.08 8.54 -17.01
N ALA A 216 -12.37 8.94 -15.95
CA ALA A 216 -11.07 8.38 -15.60
C ALA A 216 -11.15 6.90 -15.18
N ALA A 217 -12.23 6.50 -14.48
CA ALA A 217 -12.48 5.10 -14.14
C ALA A 217 -12.62 4.22 -15.38
N ASN A 218 -13.44 4.63 -16.35
CA ASN A 218 -13.61 3.89 -17.60
C ASN A 218 -12.30 3.80 -18.39
N LEU A 219 -11.55 4.90 -18.47
CA LEU A 219 -10.24 4.90 -19.15
C LEU A 219 -9.27 3.94 -18.46
N ALA A 220 -9.22 3.92 -17.12
CA ALA A 220 -8.38 3.00 -16.37
C ALA A 220 -8.80 1.53 -16.60
N ALA A 221 -10.09 1.23 -16.66
CA ALA A 221 -10.58 -0.13 -16.98
C ALA A 221 -10.18 -0.58 -18.39
N ILE A 222 -10.26 0.31 -19.40
CA ILE A 222 -9.79 0.03 -20.76
C ILE A 222 -8.27 -0.24 -20.75
N LYS A 223 -7.49 0.59 -20.04
CA LYS A 223 -6.05 0.41 -19.91
C LYS A 223 -5.67 -0.87 -19.15
N ALA A 224 -6.48 -1.33 -18.20
CA ALA A 224 -6.29 -2.62 -17.55
C ALA A 224 -6.35 -3.76 -18.57
N GLN A 225 -7.35 -3.73 -19.47
CA GLN A 225 -7.51 -4.72 -20.52
C GLN A 225 -6.36 -4.68 -21.54
N GLU A 226 -5.95 -3.48 -21.98
CA GLU A 226 -4.85 -3.30 -22.94
C GLU A 226 -3.49 -3.75 -22.38
N SER A 227 -3.28 -3.65 -21.07
CA SER A 227 -2.02 -4.00 -20.40
C SER A 227 -2.02 -5.39 -19.77
N TYR A 228 -3.11 -6.15 -19.91
CA TYR A 228 -3.20 -7.49 -19.35
C TYR A 228 -2.31 -8.46 -20.12
N LEU A 229 -1.52 -9.21 -19.36
CA LEU A 229 -0.72 -10.31 -19.86
C LEU A 229 -1.06 -11.54 -19.04
N GLU A 230 -1.44 -12.61 -19.74
CA GLU A 230 -1.69 -13.89 -19.11
C GLU A 230 -0.40 -14.37 -18.41
N ASN A 231 -0.52 -14.84 -17.17
CA ASN A 231 0.59 -15.27 -16.33
C ASN A 231 1.62 -14.18 -15.97
N ASP A 232 1.22 -12.90 -15.95
CA ASP A 232 2.09 -11.82 -15.47
C ASP A 232 2.50 -12.05 -13.99
N PRO A 233 3.80 -12.22 -13.69
CA PRO A 233 4.26 -12.36 -12.31
C PRO A 233 3.88 -11.17 -11.43
N ALA A 234 3.70 -9.97 -11.98
CA ALA A 234 3.27 -8.80 -11.23
C ALA A 234 1.86 -8.96 -10.64
N ILE A 235 0.96 -9.65 -11.35
CA ILE A 235 -0.39 -9.98 -10.84
C ILE A 235 -0.26 -10.96 -9.68
N PHE A 236 0.55 -12.02 -9.83
CA PHE A 236 0.81 -12.95 -8.74
C PHE A 236 1.37 -12.21 -7.52
N ASN A 237 2.38 -11.37 -7.74
CA ASN A 237 3.04 -10.63 -6.67
C ASN A 237 2.08 -9.70 -5.93
N ALA A 238 1.29 -8.92 -6.66
CA ALA A 238 0.35 -7.95 -6.08
C ALA A 238 -0.82 -8.62 -5.35
N SER A 239 -1.24 -9.81 -5.78
CA SER A 239 -2.36 -10.55 -5.21
C SER A 239 -1.96 -11.64 -4.21
N PHE A 240 -0.66 -11.85 -3.98
CA PHE A 240 -0.15 -13.07 -3.32
C PHE A 240 -0.70 -14.36 -3.97
N GLY A 241 -0.80 -14.36 -5.30
CA GLY A 241 -1.31 -15.46 -6.11
C GLY A 241 -2.81 -15.71 -5.98
N GLN A 242 -3.60 -14.70 -5.62
CA GLN A 242 -5.07 -14.75 -5.65
C GLN A 242 -5.66 -14.24 -6.98
N GLY A 243 -4.82 -13.70 -7.87
CA GLY A 243 -5.25 -13.20 -9.17
C GLY A 243 -5.94 -11.83 -9.10
N LEU A 244 -6.61 -11.47 -10.20
CA LEU A 244 -7.23 -10.16 -10.37
C LEU A 244 -8.39 -9.90 -9.40
N ALA A 245 -9.06 -10.94 -8.90
CA ALA A 245 -10.13 -10.81 -7.89
C ALA A 245 -9.66 -10.10 -6.60
N ALA A 246 -8.37 -10.15 -6.27
CA ALA A 246 -7.85 -9.42 -5.11
C ALA A 246 -7.81 -7.90 -5.36
N SER A 247 -7.69 -7.45 -6.61
CA SER A 247 -7.50 -6.04 -6.95
C SER A 247 -8.73 -5.16 -6.74
N ASN A 248 -9.91 -5.75 -6.53
CA ASN A 248 -11.16 -5.03 -6.43
C ASN A 248 -12.10 -5.56 -5.33
N SER A 249 -12.95 -4.68 -4.79
CA SER A 249 -13.88 -5.04 -3.69
C SER A 249 -15.01 -5.99 -4.08
N LEU A 250 -15.20 -6.25 -5.38
CA LEU A 250 -16.22 -7.17 -5.88
C LEU A 250 -15.71 -8.59 -6.09
N HIS A 251 -14.40 -8.82 -5.98
CA HIS A 251 -13.77 -10.10 -6.25
C HIS A 251 -13.98 -10.64 -7.68
N LEU A 252 -14.12 -9.73 -8.65
CA LEU A 252 -14.18 -10.09 -10.07
C LEU A 252 -12.78 -10.36 -10.60
N ASP A 253 -12.60 -11.46 -11.34
CA ASP A 253 -11.36 -11.84 -12.00
C ASP A 253 -11.38 -11.60 -13.51
N ASP A 254 -12.55 -11.57 -14.13
CA ASP A 254 -12.74 -11.26 -15.54
C ASP A 254 -12.71 -9.75 -15.84
N LEU A 255 -11.82 -9.34 -16.75
CA LEU A 255 -11.62 -7.94 -17.11
C LEU A 255 -12.82 -7.32 -17.85
N GLU A 256 -13.56 -8.11 -18.62
CA GLU A 256 -14.74 -7.64 -19.32
C GLU A 256 -15.89 -7.40 -18.33
N GLU A 257 -16.08 -8.31 -17.36
CA GLU A 257 -17.03 -8.13 -16.26
C GLU A 257 -16.71 -6.89 -15.41
N ILE A 258 -15.44 -6.71 -15.02
CA ILE A 258 -14.98 -5.52 -14.29
C ILE A 258 -15.30 -4.24 -15.08
N ARG A 259 -14.98 -4.21 -16.37
CA ARG A 259 -15.24 -3.06 -17.25
C ARG A 259 -16.74 -2.79 -17.36
N ASN A 260 -17.54 -3.81 -17.61
CA ASN A 260 -18.99 -3.70 -17.75
C ASN A 260 -19.63 -3.18 -16.46
N TYR A 261 -19.14 -3.61 -15.30
CA TYR A 261 -19.59 -3.10 -14.01
C TYR A 261 -19.27 -1.61 -13.84
N ILE A 262 -18.01 -1.21 -14.09
CA ILE A 262 -17.59 0.20 -14.01
C ILE A 262 -18.40 1.05 -14.98
N SER A 263 -18.54 0.63 -16.23
CA SER A 263 -19.35 1.34 -17.22
C SER A 263 -20.80 1.45 -16.80
N THR A 264 -21.39 0.43 -16.18
CA THR A 264 -22.78 0.47 -15.70
C THR A 264 -22.96 1.53 -14.61
N ILE A 265 -22.08 1.53 -13.60
CA ILE A 265 -22.12 2.52 -12.50
C ILE A 265 -21.96 3.93 -13.03
N THR A 266 -21.01 4.13 -13.94
CA THR A 266 -20.62 5.44 -14.44
C THR A 266 -21.58 5.99 -15.51
N ALA A 267 -22.24 5.15 -16.29
CA ALA A 267 -23.11 5.57 -17.40
C ALA A 267 -24.54 5.94 -16.97
N LYS A 268 -25.10 5.31 -15.93
CA LYS A 268 -26.53 5.51 -15.55
C LYS A 268 -26.86 5.43 -14.05
N GLY A 269 -25.93 5.09 -13.16
CA GLY A 269 -26.29 4.67 -11.80
C GLY A 269 -26.32 5.73 -10.71
N TYR A 270 -25.64 6.87 -10.85
CA TYR A 270 -25.44 7.76 -9.69
C TYR A 270 -26.60 8.73 -9.42
N LYS A 271 -27.39 9.09 -10.42
CA LYS A 271 -28.54 10.00 -10.26
C LYS A 271 -29.74 9.37 -9.57
N ASP A 272 -29.80 8.03 -9.56
CA ASP A 272 -30.84 7.23 -8.88
C ASP A 272 -30.33 6.62 -7.56
N LEU A 273 -29.08 6.91 -7.14
CA LEU A 273 -28.63 6.62 -5.78
C LEU A 273 -29.38 7.56 -4.83
N PRO A 274 -29.95 7.06 -3.72
CA PRO A 274 -30.72 7.88 -2.81
C PRO A 274 -29.86 9.04 -2.32
N SER A 275 -30.22 10.27 -2.69
CA SER A 275 -29.75 11.47 -2.02
C SER A 275 -30.39 11.47 -0.62
N GLU A 276 -29.57 11.49 0.43
CA GLU A 276 -30.04 11.53 1.82
C GLU A 276 -30.79 12.83 2.20
N GLU A 277 -31.12 13.69 1.23
CA GLU A 277 -31.83 14.95 1.48
C GLU A 277 -33.37 14.85 1.49
N SER A 278 -33.96 13.65 1.36
CA SER A 278 -35.43 13.51 1.32
C SER A 278 -36.12 13.04 2.63
N ASN A 279 -35.39 12.80 3.73
CA ASN A 279 -36.01 12.31 4.97
C ASN A 279 -36.15 13.32 6.13
N ASN A 280 -35.88 14.61 5.92
CA ASN A 280 -36.02 15.63 6.98
C ASN A 280 -37.22 16.59 6.82
N SER A 281 -38.21 16.22 6.01
CA SER A 281 -39.48 16.97 5.94
C SER A 281 -40.69 16.05 6.01
N ASN A 282 -40.93 15.50 7.20
CA ASN A 282 -42.27 15.27 7.77
C ASN A 282 -42.15 14.39 9.02
N ASN A 283 -42.45 15.00 10.17
CA ASN A 283 -42.76 14.44 11.51
C ASN A 283 -42.02 15.28 12.56
N ASN A 284 -42.62 16.17 13.36
CA ASN A 284 -43.94 16.15 13.95
C ASN A 284 -44.46 17.58 14.19
N LYS A 285 -45.63 17.88 13.63
CA LYS A 285 -46.67 18.55 14.41
C LYS A 285 -47.34 17.46 15.23
N PHE A 286 -47.20 17.52 16.54
CA PHE A 286 -48.22 17.35 17.59
C PHE A 286 -47.53 17.48 18.94
#